data_AF-A0A5J4P4K4-F1
#
_entry.id   AF-A0A5J4P4K4-F1
#
_cell.length_a   1.000
_cell.length_b   1.000
_cell.length_c   1.000
_cell.angle_alpha   90.00
_cell.angle_beta   90.00
_cell.angle_gamma   90.00
#
_symmetry.space_group_name_H-M   'P 1'
#
loop_
_entity.id
_entity.type
_entity.pdbx_description
1 polymer ?
#
loop_
_entity_poly.entity_id
_entity_poly.type
_entity_poly.pdbx_seq_one_letter_code
_entity_poly.pdbx_strand_id
1 'polypeptide(L)'
;KMIAEADSYTLPRKLKIAFASDGKHPDYAFINDLGLIANIQNGERGFKVYVGGGGGGKPSVGWLLFDFIPESELFIVAEAVKKMFSEHGDRENRSKARIRHIFYRLGEKEAIRILRAHYEEAKKTTPLYLSGKEEETGTVAYVAKRKGVIVDSGYIPWRKRYVTTQQQKG
;
A
#
# COMPACT_ATOMS: atom_id res chain seq x y z
N LYS A 1 -10.27 -0.56 7.98
CA LYS A 1 -10.68 -1.98 8.10
C LYS A 1 -9.68 -2.94 7.45
N MET A 2 -9.24 -2.71 6.20
CA MET A 2 -8.27 -3.59 5.52
C MET A 2 -7.01 -3.96 6.33
N ILE A 3 -6.35 -3.02 7.02
CA ILE A 3 -5.16 -3.31 7.84
C ILE A 3 -5.44 -4.23 9.05
N ALA A 4 -6.69 -4.34 9.50
CA ALA A 4 -7.08 -5.19 10.62
C ALA A 4 -7.37 -6.64 10.20
N GLU A 5 -7.49 -6.92 8.90
CA GLU A 5 -7.72 -8.26 8.37
C GLU A 5 -6.46 -9.13 8.54
N ALA A 6 -6.65 -10.39 8.90
CA ALA A 6 -5.54 -11.30 9.26
C ALA A 6 -4.54 -11.49 8.10
N ASP A 7 -5.03 -11.54 6.87
CA ASP A 7 -4.25 -11.72 5.65
C ASP A 7 -3.46 -10.46 5.24
N SER A 8 -3.75 -9.29 5.82
CA SER A 8 -2.93 -8.08 5.61
C SER A 8 -1.52 -8.20 6.19
N TYR A 9 -1.30 -9.10 7.15
CA TYR A 9 0.00 -9.35 7.77
C TYR A 9 0.77 -10.51 7.13
N THR A 10 0.16 -11.23 6.18
CA THR A 10 0.75 -12.42 5.52
C THR A 10 1.01 -12.21 4.03
N LEU A 11 0.98 -10.95 3.57
CA LEU A 11 1.35 -10.58 2.21
C LEU A 11 2.81 -10.96 1.90
N PRO A 12 3.13 -11.35 0.65
CA PRO A 12 4.49 -11.77 0.27
C PRO A 12 5.57 -10.71 0.55
N ARG A 13 5.22 -9.42 0.44
CA ARG A 13 6.07 -8.30 0.82
C ARG A 13 5.20 -7.06 1.12
N LYS A 14 5.83 -5.90 1.33
CA LYS A 14 5.12 -4.64 1.55
C LYS A 14 4.24 -4.27 0.35
N LEU A 15 3.03 -3.78 0.64
CA LEU A 15 2.10 -3.17 -0.30
C LEU A 15 2.02 -1.67 0.02
N LYS A 16 2.51 -0.83 -0.89
CA LYS A 16 2.49 0.63 -0.78
C LYS A 16 1.37 1.22 -1.61
N ILE A 17 0.52 2.02 -0.97
CA ILE A 17 -0.58 2.73 -1.61
C ILE A 17 -0.24 4.23 -1.57
N ALA A 18 -0.38 4.92 -2.70
CA ALA A 18 -0.15 6.36 -2.79
C ALA A 18 -1.33 7.06 -3.47
N PHE A 19 -1.61 8.27 -3.00
CA PHE A 19 -2.62 9.16 -3.53
C PHE A 19 -1.92 10.40 -4.11
N ALA A 20 -2.43 10.90 -5.23
CA ALA A 20 -2.03 12.18 -5.81
C ALA A 20 -3.28 13.04 -6.03
N SER A 21 -3.13 14.35 -5.82
CA SER A 21 -4.24 15.31 -5.92
C SER A 21 -4.55 15.71 -7.36
N ASP A 22 -3.60 15.59 -8.29
CA ASP A 22 -3.82 15.79 -9.71
C ASP A 22 -2.85 14.97 -10.58
N GLY A 23 -3.13 14.92 -11.89
CA GLY A 23 -2.29 14.22 -12.87
C GLY A 23 -1.04 14.97 -13.33
N LYS A 24 -0.90 16.27 -13.02
CA LYS A 24 0.29 17.07 -13.36
C LYS A 24 1.44 16.76 -12.39
N HIS A 25 1.10 16.52 -11.13
CA HIS A 25 2.01 16.17 -10.05
C HIS A 25 1.54 14.85 -9.44
N PRO A 26 1.86 13.71 -10.07
CA PRO A 26 1.35 12.41 -9.65
C PRO A 26 1.94 11.90 -8.32
N ASP A 27 2.62 12.73 -7.52
CA ASP A 27 3.03 12.50 -6.12
C ASP A 27 3.45 11.06 -5.76
N TYR A 28 4.27 10.45 -6.61
CA TYR A 28 4.72 9.05 -6.51
C TYR A 28 3.66 7.96 -6.75
N ALA A 29 2.41 8.28 -7.06
CA ALA A 29 1.37 7.32 -7.43
C ALA A 29 1.84 6.35 -8.52
N PHE A 30 2.59 6.83 -9.51
CA PHE A 30 3.16 5.99 -10.58
C PHE A 30 4.19 4.96 -10.12
N ILE A 31 4.86 5.15 -8.98
CA ILE A 31 5.97 4.28 -8.54
C ILE A 31 5.62 3.46 -7.29
N ASN A 32 4.40 3.57 -6.79
CA ASN A 32 3.91 2.76 -5.67
C ASN A 32 3.21 1.50 -6.18
N ASP A 33 2.96 0.55 -5.26
CA ASP A 33 2.35 -0.73 -5.64
C ASP A 33 0.90 -0.53 -6.11
N LEU A 34 0.19 0.43 -5.51
CA LEU A 34 -1.10 0.98 -5.96
C LEU A 34 -1.03 2.50 -5.95
N GLY A 35 -1.26 3.13 -7.09
CA GLY A 35 -1.31 4.57 -7.28
C GLY A 35 -2.72 5.04 -7.64
N LEU A 36 -3.20 6.06 -6.93
CA LEU A 36 -4.55 6.61 -7.07
C LEU A 36 -4.42 8.11 -7.34
N ILE A 37 -4.66 8.52 -8.58
CA ILE A 37 -4.55 9.92 -9.00
C ILE A 37 -5.95 10.49 -9.07
N ALA A 38 -6.26 11.49 -8.24
CA ALA A 38 -7.58 12.10 -8.21
C ALA A 38 -7.95 12.65 -9.60
N ASN A 39 -9.17 12.37 -10.03
CA ASN A 39 -9.70 12.77 -11.32
C ASN A 39 -11.19 13.09 -11.19
N ILE A 40 -11.68 14.04 -12.00
CA ILE A 40 -13.10 14.34 -12.12
C ILE A 40 -13.51 14.08 -13.56
N GLN A 41 -14.48 13.19 -13.75
CA GLN A 41 -15.06 12.89 -15.07
C GLN A 41 -16.56 13.13 -15.02
N ASN A 42 -17.08 13.96 -15.94
CA ASN A 42 -18.52 14.26 -16.05
C ASN A 42 -19.17 14.74 -14.73
N GLY A 43 -18.42 15.46 -13.89
CA GLY A 43 -18.88 15.94 -12.58
C GLY A 43 -18.80 14.91 -11.44
N GLU A 44 -18.37 13.68 -11.73
CA GLU A 44 -18.16 12.62 -10.73
C GLU A 44 -16.70 12.59 -10.25
N ARG A 45 -16.49 12.55 -8.93
CA ARG A 45 -15.17 12.41 -8.31
C ARG A 45 -14.70 10.96 -8.36
N GLY A 46 -13.43 10.77 -8.69
CA GLY A 46 -12.85 9.45 -8.79
C GLY A 46 -11.34 9.45 -8.88
N PHE A 47 -10.80 8.33 -9.35
CA PHE A 47 -9.36 8.11 -9.46
C PHE A 47 -8.98 7.45 -10.77
N LYS A 48 -7.89 7.92 -11.38
CA LYS A 48 -7.12 7.14 -12.34
C LYS A 48 -6.19 6.21 -11.56
N VAL A 49 -6.17 4.93 -11.93
CA VAL A 49 -5.55 3.87 -11.12
C VAL A 49 -4.36 3.25 -11.82
N TYR A 50 -3.22 3.25 -11.14
CA TYR A 50 -1.99 2.58 -11.55
C TYR A 50 -1.61 1.48 -10.56
N VAL A 51 -0.97 0.42 -11.03
CA VAL A 51 -0.57 -0.73 -10.20
C VAL A 51 0.80 -1.25 -10.60
N GLY A 52 1.55 -1.80 -9.64
CA GLY A 52 2.83 -2.45 -9.95
C GLY A 52 4.01 -1.51 -10.17
N GLY A 53 3.94 -0.27 -9.69
CA GLY A 53 5.10 0.61 -9.65
C GLY A 53 6.19 0.12 -8.68
N GLY A 54 7.38 0.69 -8.78
CA GLY A 54 8.39 0.50 -7.73
C GLY A 54 9.61 1.38 -7.86
N GLY A 55 9.95 2.15 -6.83
CA GLY A 55 11.19 2.95 -6.74
C GLY A 55 12.42 2.21 -6.19
N GLY A 56 12.60 0.93 -6.49
CA GLY A 56 13.77 0.15 -6.03
C GLY A 56 15.01 0.36 -6.90
N GLY A 57 16.04 -0.49 -6.73
CA GLY A 57 17.29 -0.40 -7.52
C GLY A 57 17.12 -0.48 -9.05
N LYS A 58 16.00 -1.05 -9.51
CA LYS A 58 15.47 -0.83 -10.85
C LYS A 58 14.10 -0.14 -10.71
N PRO A 59 14.00 1.18 -10.94
CA PRO A 59 12.74 1.88 -10.83
C PRO A 59 11.82 1.50 -12.00
N SER A 60 10.52 1.42 -11.74
CA SER A 60 9.51 1.13 -12.75
C SER A 60 8.24 1.92 -12.48
N VAL A 61 7.65 2.46 -13.55
CA VAL A 61 6.30 3.03 -13.53
C VAL A 61 5.29 1.89 -13.53
N GLY A 62 4.20 2.05 -12.78
CA GLY A 62 3.09 1.10 -12.75
C GLY A 62 2.32 1.06 -14.05
N TRP A 63 1.57 -0.02 -14.24
CA TRP A 63 0.67 -0.22 -15.36
C TRP A 63 -0.68 0.45 -15.07
N LEU A 64 -1.30 0.98 -16.12
CA LEU A 64 -2.64 1.55 -16.04
C LEU A 64 -3.67 0.42 -15.84
N LEU A 65 -4.42 0.47 -14.74
CA LEU A 65 -5.47 -0.50 -14.45
C LEU A 65 -6.85 0.01 -14.87
N PHE A 66 -7.17 1.23 -14.45
CA PHE A 66 -8.41 1.94 -14.77
C PHE A 66 -8.10 3.39 -15.11
N ASP A 67 -8.66 3.89 -16.21
CA ASP A 67 -8.62 5.33 -16.53
C ASP A 67 -9.47 6.15 -15.56
N PHE A 68 -10.51 5.52 -14.99
CA PHE A 68 -11.37 6.11 -13.98
C PHE A 68 -12.07 5.01 -13.16
N ILE A 69 -12.15 5.23 -11.85
CA ILE A 69 -13.12 4.61 -10.95
C ILE A 69 -13.80 5.72 -10.14
N PRO A 70 -15.09 5.63 -9.79
CA PRO A 70 -15.68 6.54 -8.83
C PRO A 70 -15.04 6.36 -7.44
N GLU A 71 -14.99 7.43 -6.64
CA GLU A 71 -14.34 7.40 -5.32
C GLU A 71 -14.96 6.34 -4.37
N SER A 72 -16.24 6.01 -4.58
CA SER A 72 -16.97 4.99 -3.81
C SER A 72 -16.38 3.59 -3.98
N GLU A 73 -15.68 3.32 -5.08
CA GLU A 73 -15.09 2.02 -5.38
C GLU A 73 -13.62 1.89 -4.95
N LEU A 74 -13.09 2.90 -4.25
CA LEU A 74 -11.71 2.93 -3.78
C LEU A 74 -11.31 1.65 -2.99
N PHE A 75 -12.17 1.21 -2.07
CA PHE A 75 -11.91 0.03 -1.25
C PHE A 75 -11.94 -1.26 -2.06
N ILE A 76 -12.79 -1.34 -3.09
CA ILE A 76 -12.90 -2.49 -3.98
C ILE A 76 -11.59 -2.69 -4.75
N VAL A 77 -11.02 -1.61 -5.29
CA VAL A 77 -9.73 -1.67 -6.00
C VAL A 77 -8.59 -2.04 -5.05
N ALA A 78 -8.55 -1.48 -3.85
CA ALA A 78 -7.54 -1.82 -2.86
C ALA A 78 -7.59 -3.31 -2.46
N GLU A 79 -8.79 -3.84 -2.25
CA GLU A 79 -9.02 -5.25 -1.94
C GLU A 79 -8.60 -6.17 -3.12
N ALA A 80 -8.95 -5.81 -4.35
CA ALA A 80 -8.57 -6.56 -5.54
C ALA A 80 -7.04 -6.67 -5.70
N VAL A 81 -6.32 -5.56 -5.51
CA VAL A 81 -4.85 -5.51 -5.54
C VAL A 81 -4.26 -6.35 -4.42
N LYS A 82 -4.81 -6.25 -3.20
CA LYS A 82 -4.38 -7.05 -2.05
C LYS A 82 -4.56 -8.55 -2.31
N LYS A 83 -5.73 -8.97 -2.81
CA LYS A 83 -6.04 -10.38 -3.16
C LYS A 83 -5.09 -10.91 -4.23
N MET A 84 -4.93 -10.20 -5.34
CA MET A 84 -3.97 -10.57 -6.39
C MET A 84 -2.56 -10.74 -5.81
N PHE A 85 -2.12 -9.79 -4.98
CA PHE A 85 -0.80 -9.84 -4.40
C PHE A 85 -0.63 -11.00 -3.44
N SER A 86 -1.65 -11.30 -2.64
CA SER A 86 -1.66 -12.46 -1.74
C SER A 86 -1.59 -13.78 -2.50
N GLU A 87 -2.36 -13.95 -3.57
CA GLU A 87 -2.42 -15.23 -4.29
C GLU A 87 -1.22 -15.45 -5.21
N HIS A 88 -0.76 -14.40 -5.90
CA HIS A 88 0.21 -14.53 -6.99
C HIS A 88 1.61 -14.05 -6.62
N GLY A 89 1.83 -13.38 -5.49
CA GLY A 89 3.16 -12.88 -5.13
C GLY A 89 4.13 -14.00 -4.70
N ASP A 90 5.40 -13.82 -5.03
CA ASP A 90 6.48 -14.75 -4.69
C ASP A 90 6.83 -14.67 -3.19
N ARG A 91 6.74 -15.81 -2.49
CA ARG A 91 7.05 -15.93 -1.05
C ARG A 91 8.42 -16.55 -0.77
N GLU A 92 9.08 -17.09 -1.78
CA GLU A 92 10.37 -17.77 -1.64
C GLU A 92 11.51 -16.80 -1.91
N ASN A 93 11.45 -16.07 -3.04
CA ASN A 93 12.50 -15.15 -3.44
C ASN A 93 12.16 -13.71 -3.05
N ARG A 94 12.73 -13.26 -1.91
CA ARG A 94 12.54 -11.91 -1.38
C ARG A 94 12.88 -10.79 -2.39
N SER A 95 13.81 -11.02 -3.33
CA SER A 95 14.18 -10.03 -4.35
C SER A 95 13.11 -9.87 -5.43
N LYS A 96 12.25 -10.88 -5.62
CA LYS A 96 11.14 -10.94 -6.57
C LYS A 96 9.76 -10.88 -5.90
N ALA A 97 9.70 -10.70 -4.58
CA ALA A 97 8.47 -10.74 -3.80
C ALA A 97 7.55 -9.50 -3.89
N ARG A 98 7.90 -8.46 -4.67
CA ARG A 98 7.05 -7.26 -4.83
C ARG A 98 6.03 -7.46 -5.96
N ILE A 99 4.85 -6.84 -5.85
CA ILE A 99 3.73 -7.03 -6.78
C ILE A 99 4.11 -6.83 -8.26
N ARG A 100 5.02 -5.90 -8.57
CA ARG A 100 5.52 -5.67 -9.94
C ARG A 100 6.11 -6.90 -10.62
N HIS A 101 6.67 -7.84 -9.85
CA HIS A 101 7.22 -9.07 -10.42
C HIS A 101 6.14 -10.05 -10.87
N ILE A 102 4.90 -9.90 -10.38
CA ILE A 102 3.74 -10.63 -10.91
C ILE A 102 3.52 -10.21 -12.37
N PHE A 103 3.56 -8.91 -12.64
CA PHE A 103 3.43 -8.37 -14.00
C PHE A 103 4.59 -8.80 -14.90
N TYR A 104 5.83 -8.82 -14.40
CA TYR A 104 6.96 -9.32 -15.19
C TYR A 104 6.87 -10.82 -15.50
N ARG A 105 6.25 -11.61 -14.62
CA ARG A 105 6.11 -13.06 -14.81
C ARG A 105 4.90 -13.43 -15.68
N LEU A 106 3.75 -12.80 -15.43
CA LEU A 106 2.49 -13.10 -16.14
C LEU A 106 2.33 -12.30 -17.45
N GLY A 107 3.02 -11.17 -17.56
CA GLY A 107 2.76 -10.18 -18.60
C GLY A 107 1.65 -9.22 -18.19
N GLU A 108 1.70 -7.99 -18.71
CA GLU A 108 0.77 -6.90 -18.39
C GLU A 108 -0.69 -7.29 -18.64
N LYS A 109 -1.00 -7.80 -19.83
CA LYS A 109 -2.38 -8.13 -20.24
C LYS A 109 -3.04 -9.12 -19.29
N GLU A 110 -2.31 -10.18 -18.93
CA GLU A 110 -2.82 -11.23 -18.06
C GLU A 110 -2.94 -10.76 -16.61
N ALA A 111 -1.94 -10.03 -16.13
CA ALA A 111 -1.98 -9.43 -14.80
C ALA A 111 -3.19 -8.48 -14.64
N ILE A 112 -3.46 -7.62 -15.63
CA ILE A 112 -4.64 -6.74 -15.63
C ILE A 112 -5.94 -7.55 -15.69
N ARG A 113 -6.01 -8.61 -16.51
CA ARG A 113 -7.19 -9.48 -16.59
C ARG A 113 -7.53 -10.10 -15.24
N ILE A 114 -6.54 -10.65 -14.54
CA ILE A 114 -6.69 -11.24 -13.20
C ILE A 114 -7.14 -10.16 -12.19
N LEU A 115 -6.51 -8.98 -12.23
CA LEU A 115 -6.87 -7.88 -11.34
C LEU A 115 -8.32 -7.42 -11.53
N ARG A 116 -8.77 -7.31 -12.77
CA ARG A 116 -10.17 -6.98 -13.08
C ARG A 116 -11.14 -8.05 -12.59
N ALA A 117 -10.77 -9.34 -12.69
CA ALA A 117 -11.58 -10.42 -12.13
C ALA A 117 -11.69 -10.32 -10.60
N HIS A 118 -10.58 -10.05 -9.89
CA HIS A 118 -10.64 -9.80 -8.45
C HIS A 118 -11.44 -8.55 -8.08
N TYR A 119 -11.38 -7.51 -8.90
CA TYR A 119 -12.19 -6.31 -8.72
C TYR A 119 -13.69 -6.62 -8.84
N GLU A 120 -14.13 -7.34 -9.87
CA GLU A 120 -15.53 -7.76 -10.02
C GLU A 120 -16.00 -8.65 -8.85
N GLU A 121 -15.13 -9.52 -8.33
CA GLU A 121 -15.45 -10.30 -7.14
C GLU A 121 -15.57 -9.42 -5.89
N ALA A 122 -14.63 -8.50 -5.71
CA ALA A 122 -14.63 -7.57 -4.59
C ALA A 122 -15.86 -6.65 -4.59
N LYS A 123 -16.44 -6.29 -5.75
CA LYS A 123 -17.69 -5.51 -5.84
C LYS A 123 -18.86 -6.15 -5.09
N LYS A 124 -18.86 -7.48 -4.94
CA LYS A 124 -19.96 -8.22 -4.30
C LYS A 124 -19.90 -8.15 -2.78
N THR A 125 -18.70 -8.05 -2.21
CA THR A 125 -18.45 -8.21 -0.77
C THR A 125 -17.92 -6.95 -0.09
N THR A 126 -17.21 -6.09 -0.82
CA THR A 126 -16.52 -4.93 -0.24
C THR A 126 -17.51 -3.79 -0.07
N PRO A 127 -17.60 -3.19 1.12
CA PRO A 127 -18.43 -2.00 1.30
C PRO A 127 -17.89 -0.83 0.49
N LEU A 128 -18.79 -0.05 -0.10
CA LEU A 128 -18.44 1.18 -0.80
C LEU A 128 -17.88 2.22 0.18
N TYR A 129 -16.93 3.01 -0.31
CA TYR A 129 -16.48 4.21 0.38
C TYR A 129 -17.59 5.26 0.37
N LEU A 130 -17.90 5.80 1.54
CA LEU A 130 -18.92 6.83 1.73
C LEU A 130 -18.24 8.14 2.12
N SER A 131 -18.13 9.06 1.16
CA SER A 131 -17.59 10.41 1.39
C SER A 131 -18.41 11.14 2.47
N GLY A 132 -17.73 11.82 3.40
CA GLY A 132 -18.35 12.66 4.43
C GLY A 132 -18.79 11.95 5.72
N LYS A 133 -18.59 10.63 5.84
CA LYS A 133 -18.63 9.95 7.14
C LYS A 133 -17.24 9.97 7.76
N GLU A 134 -17.05 10.81 8.77
CA GLU A 134 -15.89 10.69 9.65
C GLU A 134 -16.09 9.44 10.51
N GLU A 135 -15.29 8.39 10.26
CA GLU A 135 -15.15 7.30 11.22
C GLU A 135 -14.15 7.77 12.29
N GLU A 136 -14.47 7.62 13.57
CA GLU A 136 -13.50 7.83 14.64
C GLU A 136 -12.32 6.86 14.43
N THR A 137 -11.21 7.35 13.89
CA THR A 137 -9.97 6.59 13.80
C THR A 137 -9.30 6.58 15.17
N GLY A 138 -9.88 5.83 16.10
CA GLY A 138 -9.28 5.57 17.40
C GLY A 138 -8.03 4.71 17.20
N THR A 139 -6.86 5.34 17.11
CA THR A 139 -5.61 4.60 17.37
C THR A 139 -5.59 4.34 18.86
N VAL A 140 -5.72 3.08 19.28
CA VAL A 140 -5.37 2.73 20.66
C VAL A 140 -3.91 3.11 20.82
N ALA A 141 -3.61 4.11 21.63
CA ALA A 141 -2.24 4.52 21.88
C ALA A 141 -1.47 3.29 22.37
N TYR A 142 -0.57 2.77 21.54
CA TYR A 142 0.30 1.69 21.96
C TYR A 142 1.25 2.24 23.02
N VAL A 143 0.91 2.01 24.28
CA VAL A 143 1.82 2.27 25.38
C VAL A 143 2.76 1.07 25.44
N ALA A 144 3.98 1.26 24.95
CA ALA A 144 5.03 0.25 25.07
C ALA A 144 5.21 -0.11 26.55
N LYS A 145 4.75 -1.30 26.96
CA LYS A 145 5.07 -1.89 28.27
C LYS A 145 6.55 -2.27 28.25
N ARG A 146 7.43 -1.31 28.52
CA ARG A 146 8.84 -1.62 28.79
C ARG A 146 8.87 -2.38 30.12
N LYS A 147 9.18 -3.68 30.08
CA LYS A 147 9.80 -4.31 31.25
C LYS A 147 11.02 -3.44 31.59
N GLY A 148 11.24 -3.13 32.87
CA GLY A 148 12.31 -2.24 33.31
C GLY A 148 13.59 -2.51 32.54
N VAL A 149 14.22 -1.46 32.01
CA VAL A 149 15.44 -1.61 31.22
C VAL A 149 16.49 -2.24 32.13
N ILE A 150 16.84 -3.50 31.86
CA ILE A 150 17.98 -4.13 32.52
C ILE A 150 19.21 -3.48 31.90
N VAL A 151 19.75 -2.49 32.60
CA VAL A 151 21.03 -1.88 32.27
C VAL A 151 22.09 -2.87 32.72
N ASP A 152 22.52 -3.73 31.79
CA ASP A 152 23.64 -4.62 32.03
C ASP A 152 24.99 -3.89 31.86
N SER A 153 26.07 -4.59 32.22
CA SER A 153 27.43 -4.07 32.14
C SER A 153 27.88 -3.74 30.70
N GLY A 154 27.23 -4.30 29.68
CA GLY A 154 27.46 -4.00 28.27
C GLY A 154 26.69 -2.78 27.75
N TYR A 155 25.52 -2.50 28.32
CA TYR A 155 24.68 -1.36 27.93
C TYR A 155 25.35 -0.01 28.18
N ILE A 156 26.04 0.16 29.32
CA ILE A 156 26.67 1.44 29.69
C ILE A 156 27.78 1.85 28.69
N PRO A 157 28.76 0.98 28.36
CA PRO A 157 29.77 1.30 27.35
C PRO A 157 29.18 1.52 25.95
N TRP A 158 28.13 0.78 25.58
CA TRP A 158 27.46 0.94 24.29
C TRP A 158 26.77 2.32 24.21
N ARG A 159 25.97 2.69 25.21
CA ARG A 159 25.25 3.97 25.24
C ARG A 159 26.23 5.15 25.13
N LYS A 160 27.34 5.11 25.88
CA LYS A 160 28.35 6.18 25.85
C LYS A 160 29.02 6.33 24.47
N ARG A 161 29.17 5.24 23.71
CA ARG A 161 29.84 5.25 22.40
C ARG A 161 28.90 5.59 21.25
N TYR A 162 27.64 5.14 21.32
CA TYR A 162 26.76 5.10 20.15
C TYR A 162 25.49 5.96 20.25
N VAL A 163 25.23 6.60 21.40
CA VAL A 163 24.06 7.48 21.57
C VAL A 163 24.52 8.92 21.72
N THR A 164 24.07 9.77 20.80
CA THR A 164 24.25 11.24 20.85
C THR A 164 22.93 11.93 21.11
N THR A 165 22.98 13.14 21.67
CA THR A 165 21.79 13.95 21.90
C THR A 165 21.15 14.35 20.58
N GLN A 166 19.82 14.26 20.50
CA GLN A 166 19.06 14.73 19.35
C GLN A 166 19.29 16.24 19.15
N GLN A 167 19.66 16.63 17.93
CA GLN A 167 20.07 18.01 17.64
C GLN A 167 18.90 18.99 17.48
N GLN A 168 17.70 18.48 17.22
CA GLN A 168 16.49 19.30 17.10
C GLN A 168 15.81 19.41 18.47
N LYS A 169 15.42 20.63 18.85
CA LYS A 169 14.46 20.84 19.95
C LYS A 169 13.07 20.45 19.43
N GLY A 170 12.44 19.50 20.10
CA GLY A 170 11.04 19.15 19.87
C GLY A 170 10.10 20.23 20.39
#